data_AF-A0A915B3S3-F1
#
_entry.id   AF-A0A915B3S3-F1
#
_cell.length_a   1.000
_cell.length_b   1.000
_cell.length_c   1.000
_cell.angle_alpha   90.00
_cell.angle_beta   90.00
_cell.angle_gamma   90.00
#
_symmetry.space_group_name_H-M   'P 1'
#
loop_
_entity.id
_entity.type
_entity.pdbx_description
1 polymer ?
#
loop_
_entity_poly.entity_id
_entity_poly.type
_entity_poly.pdbx_seq_one_letter_code
_entity_poly.pdbx_strand_id
1 'polypeptide(L)'
;MSDDFVHCRNQSAQAMFVECIVLIVLMRFSYVDSQKGSKSEIPRLRGCFTVYGDRDQPDAVRPYAIVKDALNSTEDDCLSTCLHDSHCNGVMYGFVGGHQVIACELYDSPQTVQLIYAPYSNMFLLKDSNCELPYKGIKPLAVDEGNDVRDAATKRKIKYRKASKRKHLSNL
;
A
#
# COMPACT_ATOMS: atom_id res chain seq x y z
N MET A 1 -9.61 -53.58 -49.50
CA MET A 1 -9.93 -53.23 -48.11
C MET A 1 -8.81 -52.34 -47.60
N SER A 2 -8.98 -51.06 -47.28
CA SER A 2 -9.86 -49.96 -47.71
C SER A 2 -9.45 -48.78 -46.82
N ASP A 3 -9.42 -47.59 -47.40
CA ASP A 3 -9.01 -46.31 -46.82
C ASP A 3 -10.01 -45.69 -45.81
N ASP A 4 -9.54 -44.58 -45.21
CA ASP A 4 -10.23 -43.29 -44.95
C ASP A 4 -10.81 -42.88 -43.57
N PHE A 5 -10.28 -41.71 -43.13
CA PHE A 5 -10.87 -40.48 -42.52
C PHE A 5 -11.96 -40.53 -41.43
N VAL A 6 -11.75 -39.74 -40.34
CA VAL A 6 -12.70 -38.73 -39.77
C VAL A 6 -11.89 -37.72 -38.90
N HIS A 7 -11.62 -36.47 -39.33
CA HIS A 7 -12.40 -35.22 -39.16
C HIS A 7 -12.77 -34.78 -37.72
N CYS A 8 -12.03 -33.80 -37.16
CA CYS A 8 -12.54 -32.95 -36.08
C CYS A 8 -13.27 -31.74 -36.68
N ARG A 9 -14.60 -31.70 -36.54
CA ARG A 9 -15.43 -30.54 -36.86
C ARG A 9 -15.29 -29.46 -35.78
N ASN A 10 -15.12 -28.24 -36.26
CA ASN A 10 -15.33 -26.99 -35.55
C ASN A 10 -16.79 -26.88 -35.08
N GLN A 11 -17.03 -26.72 -33.77
CA GLN A 11 -18.24 -26.11 -33.23
C GLN A 11 -18.04 -25.68 -31.77
N SER A 12 -18.53 -24.47 -31.48
CA SER A 12 -18.77 -23.85 -30.16
C SER A 12 -17.54 -23.42 -29.33
N ALA A 13 -17.12 -22.18 -29.62
CA ALA A 13 -16.35 -21.32 -28.74
C ALA A 13 -17.06 -21.11 -27.39
N GLN A 14 -16.67 -21.87 -26.36
CA GLN A 14 -17.00 -21.54 -24.96
C GLN A 14 -16.01 -22.11 -23.94
N ALA A 15 -15.09 -22.99 -24.35
CA ALA A 15 -14.09 -23.59 -23.45
C ALA A 15 -12.73 -22.85 -23.39
N MET A 16 -12.52 -21.78 -24.18
CA MET A 16 -11.24 -21.03 -24.20
C MET A 16 -11.05 -20.04 -23.03
N PHE A 17 -12.05 -19.82 -22.19
CA PHE A 17 -11.92 -18.83 -21.11
C PHE A 17 -11.24 -19.35 -19.84
N VAL A 18 -11.18 -20.67 -19.64
CA VAL A 18 -10.69 -21.24 -18.38
C VAL A 18 -9.15 -21.34 -18.36
N GLU A 19 -8.50 -21.52 -19.51
CA GLU A 19 -7.03 -21.62 -19.56
C GLU A 19 -6.32 -20.26 -19.59
N CYS A 20 -6.95 -19.20 -20.13
CA CYS A 20 -6.35 -17.86 -20.11
C CYS A 20 -6.27 -17.24 -18.71
N ILE A 21 -7.20 -17.57 -17.81
CA ILE A 21 -7.20 -17.02 -16.45
C ILE A 21 -6.07 -17.63 -15.62
N VAL A 22 -5.77 -18.92 -15.80
CA VAL A 22 -4.69 -19.60 -15.07
C VAL A 22 -3.31 -19.06 -15.48
N LEU A 23 -3.14 -18.64 -16.74
CA LEU A 23 -1.90 -18.03 -17.22
C LEU A 23 -1.67 -16.60 -16.68
N ILE A 24 -2.73 -15.81 -16.44
CA ILE A 24 -2.59 -14.46 -15.82
C ILE A 24 -2.23 -14.57 -14.33
N VAL A 25 -2.75 -15.58 -13.63
CA VAL A 25 -2.45 -15.80 -12.20
C VAL A 25 -0.99 -16.24 -11.99
N LEU A 26 -0.39 -16.94 -12.94
CA LEU A 26 1.01 -17.39 -12.84
C LEU A 26 2.04 -16.35 -13.31
N MET A 27 1.70 -15.38 -14.17
CA MET A 27 2.67 -14.37 -14.61
C MET A 27 2.89 -13.21 -13.62
N ARG A 28 1.98 -12.94 -12.67
CA ARG A 28 2.22 -11.88 -11.66
C ARG A 28 3.06 -12.29 -10.46
N PHE A 29 3.32 -13.59 -10.27
CA PHE A 29 4.24 -14.07 -9.23
C PHE A 29 5.72 -13.99 -9.63
N SER A 30 6.02 -13.64 -10.89
CA SER A 30 7.39 -13.60 -11.43
C SER A 30 8.00 -12.21 -11.56
N TYR A 31 7.44 -11.17 -10.90
CA TYR A 31 8.21 -9.94 -10.67
C TYR A 31 9.21 -10.16 -9.53
N VAL A 32 10.19 -11.02 -9.84
CA VAL A 32 11.43 -11.18 -9.11
C VAL A 32 12.24 -9.93 -9.42
N ASP A 33 12.36 -9.05 -8.42
CA ASP A 33 13.16 -7.85 -8.49
C ASP A 33 14.64 -8.25 -8.55
N SER A 34 15.21 -8.15 -9.75
CA SER A 34 16.65 -8.25 -9.99
C SER A 34 17.22 -6.83 -9.93
N GLN A 35 17.59 -6.38 -8.74
CA GLN A 35 18.51 -5.26 -8.55
C GLN A 35 19.80 -5.77 -7.90
N LYS A 36 20.74 -6.16 -8.76
CA LYS A 36 22.18 -6.17 -8.44
C LYS A 36 22.59 -4.73 -8.15
N GLY A 37 23.19 -4.49 -6.98
CA GLY A 37 24.10 -3.37 -6.78
C GLY A 37 23.53 -2.12 -6.09
N SER A 38 23.09 -2.27 -4.85
CA SER A 38 23.24 -1.27 -3.78
C SER A 38 22.80 -1.97 -2.49
N LYS A 39 23.47 -1.74 -1.36
CA LYS A 39 22.91 -2.12 -0.04
C LYS A 39 21.71 -1.21 0.25
N SER A 40 20.60 -1.41 -0.44
CA SER A 40 19.30 -0.92 0.01
C SER A 40 18.70 -2.03 0.85
N GLU A 41 18.74 -1.86 2.17
CA GLU A 41 18.03 -2.72 3.10
C GLU A 41 16.58 -2.88 2.63
N ILE A 42 16.17 -4.11 2.35
CA ILE A 42 14.75 -4.44 2.25
C ILE A 42 14.14 -4.01 3.59
N PRO A 43 13.05 -3.21 3.61
CA PRO A 43 12.45 -2.78 4.86
C PRO A 43 12.04 -4.01 5.67
N ARG A 44 12.71 -4.21 6.80
CA ARG A 44 12.68 -5.47 7.55
C ARG A 44 11.29 -5.72 8.13
N LEU A 45 10.47 -4.70 8.31
CA LEU A 45 9.23 -4.80 9.09
C LEU A 45 7.98 -5.03 8.25
N ARG A 46 8.03 -4.89 6.93
CA ARG A 46 6.87 -5.13 6.04
C ARG A 46 6.21 -6.49 6.22
N GLY A 47 6.97 -7.51 6.63
CA GLY A 47 6.44 -8.86 6.88
C GLY A 47 5.34 -8.89 7.96
N CYS A 48 5.33 -7.92 8.88
CA CYS A 48 4.35 -7.81 9.95
C CYS A 48 3.07 -7.06 9.55
N PHE A 49 3.00 -6.56 8.32
CA PHE A 49 1.90 -5.74 7.84
C PHE A 49 1.30 -6.30 6.53
N THR A 50 0.02 -6.01 6.32
CA THR A 50 -0.62 -6.09 5.01
C THR A 50 -0.40 -4.76 4.29
N VAL A 51 0.17 -4.80 3.09
CA VAL A 51 0.56 -3.59 2.35
C VAL A 51 -0.42 -3.31 1.22
N TYR A 52 -0.93 -2.09 1.18
CA TYR A 52 -1.73 -1.56 0.09
C TYR A 52 -0.96 -0.43 -0.59
N GLY A 53 -0.42 -0.73 -1.77
CA GLY A 53 0.41 0.19 -2.54
C GLY A 53 -0.38 1.27 -3.26
N ASP A 54 0.15 2.49 -3.28
CA ASP A 54 -0.49 3.69 -3.84
C ASP A 54 -1.89 3.96 -3.24
N ARG A 55 -2.04 3.70 -1.94
CA ARG A 55 -3.31 3.85 -1.21
C ARG A 55 -3.11 4.66 0.07
N ASP A 56 -4.15 5.44 0.41
CA ASP A 56 -4.28 6.18 1.67
C ASP A 56 -5.69 5.93 2.27
N GLN A 57 -5.84 6.19 3.57
CA GLN A 57 -7.13 6.21 4.26
C GLN A 57 -8.03 7.34 3.72
N PRO A 58 -9.36 7.12 3.64
CA PRO A 58 -10.29 8.15 3.20
C PRO A 58 -10.31 9.32 4.18
N ASP A 59 -10.73 10.51 3.71
CA ASP A 59 -10.73 11.75 4.50
C ASP A 59 -11.50 11.66 5.84
N ALA A 60 -12.49 10.76 5.92
CA ALA A 60 -13.30 10.51 7.11
C ALA A 60 -12.51 9.78 8.22
N VAL A 61 -11.47 9.04 7.85
CA VAL A 61 -10.59 8.34 8.78
C VAL A 61 -9.39 9.23 9.04
N ARG A 62 -9.26 9.67 10.29
CA ARG A 62 -8.20 10.59 10.72
C ARG A 62 -7.14 9.79 11.47
N PRO A 63 -5.84 10.03 11.22
CA PRO A 63 -4.83 9.48 12.10
C PRO A 63 -5.03 10.01 13.53
N TYR A 64 -4.59 9.26 14.53
CA TYR A 64 -4.54 9.77 15.90
C TYR A 64 -3.23 10.51 16.17
N ALA A 65 -2.15 10.11 15.49
CA ALA A 65 -0.83 10.69 15.63
C ALA A 65 -0.11 10.81 14.28
N ILE A 66 0.78 11.80 14.17
CA ILE A 66 1.65 12.00 13.00
C ILE A 66 3.07 12.18 13.50
N VAL A 67 4.06 11.59 12.82
CA VAL A 67 5.46 11.75 13.19
C VAL A 67 5.94 13.19 12.92
N LYS A 68 6.68 13.75 13.90
CA LYS A 68 7.22 15.12 13.88
C LYS A 68 8.18 15.39 12.74
N ASP A 69 9.14 14.49 12.54
CA ASP A 69 10.21 14.63 11.55
C ASP A 69 10.10 13.54 10.47
N ALA A 70 8.94 13.48 9.83
CA ALA A 70 8.66 12.45 8.83
C ALA A 70 9.59 12.54 7.61
N LEU A 71 10.17 13.71 7.31
CA LEU A 71 11.08 13.90 6.18
C LEU A 71 12.41 13.16 6.34
N ASN A 72 12.90 13.03 7.57
CA ASN A 72 14.14 12.30 7.87
C ASN A 72 13.88 10.86 8.31
N SER A 73 12.61 10.44 8.39
CA SER A 73 12.23 9.08 8.76
C SER A 73 12.25 8.12 7.58
N THR A 74 12.60 6.86 7.84
CA THR A 74 12.42 5.77 6.88
C THR A 74 11.08 5.07 7.09
N GLU A 75 10.71 4.22 6.13
CA GLU A 75 9.52 3.38 6.26
C GLU A 75 9.61 2.45 7.47
N ASP A 76 10.76 1.81 7.68
CA ASP A 76 10.98 0.92 8.82
C ASP A 76 10.88 1.67 10.16
N ASP A 77 11.34 2.92 10.23
CA ASP A 77 11.17 3.73 11.44
C ASP A 77 9.68 4.00 11.72
N CYS A 78 8.91 4.29 10.68
CA CYS A 78 7.46 4.52 10.77
C CYS A 78 6.70 3.25 11.18
N LEU A 79 7.03 2.10 10.58
CA LEU A 79 6.46 0.80 10.94
C LEU A 79 6.85 0.37 12.35
N SER A 80 8.11 0.56 12.73
CA SER A 80 8.60 0.27 14.08
C SER A 80 7.86 1.11 15.12
N THR A 81 7.60 2.38 14.82
CA THR A 81 6.85 3.28 15.72
C THR A 81 5.48 2.70 16.02
N CYS A 82 4.78 2.19 15.00
CA CYS A 82 3.50 1.50 15.19
C CYS A 82 3.62 0.22 16.02
N LEU A 83 4.63 -0.62 15.75
CA LEU A 83 4.83 -1.85 16.52
C LEU A 83 5.16 -1.62 18.01
N HIS A 84 5.68 -0.44 18.36
CA HIS A 84 5.93 -0.05 19.74
C HIS A 84 4.70 0.56 20.44
N ASP A 85 3.65 0.89 19.70
CA ASP A 85 2.43 1.52 20.22
C ASP A 85 1.25 0.54 20.16
N SER A 86 0.74 0.14 21.33
CA SER A 86 -0.41 -0.76 21.44
C SER A 86 -1.70 -0.20 20.85
N HIS A 87 -1.80 1.12 20.65
CA HIS A 87 -2.95 1.75 19.99
C HIS A 87 -2.85 1.73 18.47
N CYS A 88 -1.69 1.39 17.90
CA CYS A 88 -1.50 1.42 16.47
C CYS A 88 -1.96 0.13 15.78
N ASN A 89 -2.93 0.25 14.88
CA ASN A 89 -3.41 -0.85 14.03
C ASN A 89 -3.11 -0.62 12.55
N GLY A 90 -2.64 0.58 12.18
CA GLY A 90 -2.21 0.86 10.82
C GLY A 90 -1.38 2.12 10.68
N VAL A 91 -0.66 2.18 9.58
CA VAL A 91 0.27 3.26 9.25
C VAL A 91 0.08 3.65 7.80
N MET A 92 0.10 4.94 7.51
CA MET A 92 0.35 5.42 6.15
C MET A 92 1.76 6.02 6.09
N TYR A 93 2.57 5.53 5.16
CA TYR A 93 3.91 6.06 4.90
C TYR A 93 4.09 6.39 3.42
N GLY A 94 4.64 7.58 3.14
CA GLY A 94 5.15 7.94 1.82
C GLY A 94 4.86 9.37 1.41
N PHE A 95 5.11 9.65 0.12
CA PHE A 95 5.00 11.00 -0.42
C PHE A 95 3.57 11.32 -0.79
N VAL A 96 3.00 12.38 -0.21
CA VAL A 96 1.66 12.82 -0.60
C VAL A 96 1.69 14.19 -1.26
N GLY A 97 1.11 14.28 -2.46
CA GLY A 97 1.00 15.53 -3.21
C GLY A 97 2.15 15.84 -4.17
N GLY A 98 3.00 14.86 -4.50
CA GLY A 98 4.03 15.02 -5.53
C GLY A 98 5.43 15.30 -4.99
N HIS A 99 5.97 14.37 -4.21
CA HIS A 99 7.38 14.30 -3.75
C HIS A 99 7.81 15.27 -2.65
N GLN A 100 6.99 16.22 -2.20
CA GLN A 100 7.43 17.25 -1.23
C GLN A 100 7.07 16.98 0.24
N VAL A 101 6.19 16.02 0.53
CA VAL A 101 5.75 15.73 1.91
C VAL A 101 5.81 14.23 2.15
N ILE A 102 6.81 13.77 2.92
CA ILE A 102 6.76 12.42 3.51
C ILE A 102 5.81 12.50 4.68
N ALA A 103 4.74 11.70 4.64
CA ALA A 103 3.83 11.52 5.75
C ALA A 103 4.14 10.19 6.43
N CYS A 104 4.14 10.19 7.76
CA CYS A 104 4.09 8.98 8.58
C CYS A 104 2.95 9.18 9.59
N GLU A 105 1.82 8.54 9.32
CA GLU A 105 0.57 8.72 10.03
C GLU A 105 0.13 7.42 10.69
N LEU A 106 -0.21 7.48 11.98
CA LEU A 106 -0.62 6.31 12.76
C LEU A 106 -2.15 6.29 12.94
N TYR A 107 -2.73 5.11 12.80
CA TYR A 107 -4.16 4.85 12.83
C TYR A 107 -4.50 3.77 13.84
N ASP A 108 -5.57 4.01 14.59
CA ASP A 108 -6.14 3.11 15.59
C ASP A 108 -7.17 2.16 14.97
N SER A 109 -7.84 2.58 13.90
CA SER A 109 -8.84 1.77 13.20
C SER A 109 -8.83 2.08 11.70
N PRO A 110 -7.85 1.54 10.95
CA PRO A 110 -7.78 1.74 9.50
C PRO A 110 -8.94 1.07 8.76
N GLN A 111 -9.57 1.77 7.81
CA GLN A 111 -10.58 1.17 6.93
C GLN A 111 -9.92 0.52 5.71
N THR A 112 -10.21 -0.76 5.46
CA THR A 112 -9.69 -1.50 4.29
C THR A 112 -10.58 -1.40 3.05
N VAL A 113 -11.89 -1.24 3.24
CA VAL A 113 -12.89 -1.28 2.15
C VAL A 113 -12.88 -0.01 1.30
N GLN A 114 -12.46 1.13 1.86
CA GLN A 114 -12.59 2.46 1.23
C GLN A 114 -11.26 3.19 1.06
N LEU A 115 -10.18 2.45 0.80
CA LEU A 115 -8.88 3.05 0.51
C LEU A 115 -8.94 3.92 -0.76
N ILE A 116 -8.42 5.14 -0.66
CA ILE A 116 -8.34 6.08 -1.78
C ILE A 116 -7.01 5.92 -2.52
N TYR A 117 -7.00 6.17 -3.83
CA TYR A 117 -5.75 6.19 -4.60
C TYR A 117 -4.89 7.40 -4.22
N ALA A 118 -3.65 7.13 -3.83
CA ALA A 118 -2.66 8.12 -3.44
C ALA A 118 -1.26 7.65 -3.92
N PRO A 119 -0.78 8.14 -5.08
CA PRO A 119 0.49 7.74 -5.66
C PRO A 119 1.66 8.00 -4.71
N TYR A 120 2.64 7.11 -4.74
CA TYR A 120 3.89 7.21 -3.97
C TYR A 120 3.71 7.12 -2.45
N SER A 121 2.56 6.60 -2.00
CA SER A 121 2.26 6.34 -0.60
C SER A 121 1.68 4.95 -0.41
N ASN A 122 2.01 4.31 0.71
CA ASN A 122 1.58 2.97 1.05
C ASN A 122 0.83 2.99 2.38
N MET A 123 -0.29 2.26 2.42
CA MET A 123 -1.00 1.96 3.64
C MET A 123 -0.58 0.59 4.15
N PHE A 124 -0.17 0.51 5.41
CA PHE A 124 0.26 -0.69 6.12
C PHE A 124 -0.74 -0.97 7.23
N LEU A 125 -1.35 -2.15 7.22
CA LEU A 125 -2.24 -2.58 8.30
C LEU A 125 -1.55 -3.67 9.08
N LEU A 126 -1.53 -3.52 10.41
CA LEU A 126 -0.90 -4.50 11.27
C LEU A 126 -1.66 -5.83 11.15
N LYS A 127 -0.93 -6.93 11.02
CA LYS A 127 -1.54 -8.26 11.04
C LYS A 127 -1.90 -8.61 12.48
N ASP A 128 -3.03 -9.29 12.69
CA ASP A 128 -3.43 -9.78 14.02
C ASP A 128 -2.44 -10.80 14.62
N SER A 129 -1.54 -11.36 13.80
CA SER A 129 -0.45 -12.23 14.24
C SER A 129 0.69 -11.44 14.90
N ASN A 130 1.27 -11.98 15.96
CA ASN A 130 2.47 -11.42 16.58
C ASN A 130 3.60 -11.25 15.54
N CYS A 131 4.20 -10.06 15.50
CA CYS A 131 5.35 -9.76 14.65
C CYS A 131 6.61 -10.45 15.20
N GLU A 132 7.12 -11.46 14.49
CA GLU A 132 8.33 -12.20 14.89
C GLU A 132 9.63 -11.47 14.51
N LEU A 133 9.54 -10.40 13.72
CA LEU A 133 10.70 -9.66 13.24
C LEU A 133 11.24 -8.74 14.35
N PRO A 134 12.57 -8.62 14.48
CA PRO A 134 13.16 -7.81 15.54
C PRO A 134 12.98 -6.31 15.25
N TYR A 135 12.02 -5.68 15.94
CA TYR A 135 11.78 -4.23 15.85
C TYR A 135 12.24 -3.47 17.11
N LYS A 136 12.40 -4.15 18.25
CA LYS A 136 12.77 -3.53 19.56
C LYS A 136 14.07 -2.73 19.57
N GLY A 137 14.96 -2.97 18.59
CA GLY A 137 16.21 -2.21 18.43
C GLY A 137 16.05 -0.90 17.65
N ILE A 138 14.94 -0.71 16.94
CA ILE A 138 14.63 0.48 16.17
C ILE A 138 13.83 1.41 17.08
N LYS A 139 14.41 2.56 17.44
CA LYS A 139 13.75 3.49 18.37
C LYS A 139 12.48 4.07 17.71
N PRO A 140 11.35 4.12 18.44
CA PRO A 140 10.15 4.75 17.92
C PRO A 140 10.39 6.23 17.69
N LEU A 141 9.78 6.77 16.64
CA LEU A 141 9.84 8.18 16.30
C LEU A 141 8.98 9.01 17.25
N ALA A 142 9.35 10.28 17.41
CA ALA A 142 8.53 11.22 18.16
C ALA A 142 7.28 11.58 17.36
N VAL A 143 6.12 11.44 17.99
CA VAL A 143 4.83 11.77 17.39
C VAL A 143 4.25 13.05 17.96
N ASP A 144 3.44 13.72 17.14
CA ASP A 144 2.54 14.77 17.54
C ASP A 144 1.11 14.22 17.58
N GLU A 145 0.44 14.50 18.70
CA GLU A 145 -0.95 14.17 18.95
C GLU A 145 -1.77 15.45 19.10
N GLY A 146 -3.03 15.42 18.68
CA GLY A 146 -3.95 16.56 18.83
C GLY A 146 -4.69 16.95 17.56
N ASN A 147 -5.73 17.76 17.72
CA ASN A 147 -6.66 18.05 16.62
C ASN A 147 -6.03 18.85 15.48
N ASP A 148 -5.09 19.75 15.76
CA ASP A 148 -4.45 20.61 14.75
C ASP A 148 -3.64 19.80 13.72
N VAL A 149 -2.90 18.81 14.22
CA VAL A 149 -2.06 17.90 13.42
C VAL A 149 -2.95 17.00 12.57
N ARG A 150 -4.03 16.48 13.15
CA ARG A 150 -5.05 15.69 12.46
C ARG A 150 -5.75 16.50 11.36
N ASP A 151 -6.05 17.78 11.62
CA ASP A 151 -6.66 18.69 10.64
C ASP A 151 -5.71 18.98 9.47
N ALA A 152 -4.41 19.10 9.73
CA ALA A 152 -3.40 19.26 8.68
C ALA A 152 -3.36 18.06 7.74
N ALA A 153 -3.40 16.83 8.27
CA ALA A 153 -3.53 15.61 7.48
C ALA A 153 -4.81 15.60 6.63
N THR A 154 -5.97 15.91 7.23
CA THR A 154 -7.24 15.96 6.49
C THR A 154 -7.21 17.02 5.38
N LYS A 155 -6.71 18.22 5.67
CA LYS A 155 -6.56 19.30 4.67
C LYS A 155 -5.65 18.90 3.50
N ARG A 156 -4.59 18.13 3.78
CA ARG A 156 -3.69 17.57 2.76
C ARG A 156 -4.44 16.61 1.83
N LYS A 157 -5.22 15.67 2.37
CA LYS A 157 -5.96 14.64 1.60
C LYS A 157 -7.07 15.22 0.71
N ILE A 158 -8.07 15.90 1.30
CA ILE A 158 -8.38 17.30 0.98
C ILE A 158 -8.00 17.81 -0.42
N LYS A 159 -6.93 18.60 -0.38
CA LYS A 159 -6.29 19.28 -1.50
C LYS A 159 -5.89 18.31 -2.60
N TYR A 160 -5.29 17.17 -2.25
CA TYR A 160 -4.86 16.17 -3.23
C TYR A 160 -6.03 15.60 -4.03
N ARG A 161 -7.12 15.17 -3.37
CA ARG A 161 -8.30 14.63 -4.03
C ARG A 161 -8.95 15.64 -4.97
N LYS A 162 -9.05 16.91 -4.56
CA LYS A 162 -9.54 18.00 -5.42
C LYS A 162 -8.66 18.18 -6.66
N ALA A 163 -7.33 18.15 -6.50
CA ALA A 163 -6.39 18.27 -7.62
C ALA A 163 -6.47 17.07 -8.56
N SER A 164 -6.59 15.84 -8.03
CA SER A 164 -6.72 14.61 -8.80
C SER A 164 -8.01 14.60 -9.64
N LYS A 165 -9.16 14.98 -9.04
CA LYS A 165 -10.43 15.12 -9.77
C LYS A 165 -10.35 16.14 -10.91
N ARG A 166 -9.70 17.29 -10.70
CA ARG A 166 -9.52 18.31 -11.73
C ARG A 166 -8.69 17.79 -12.92
N LYS A 167 -7.60 17.07 -12.66
CA LYS A 167 -6.79 16.45 -13.72
C LYS A 167 -7.56 15.41 -14.52
N HIS A 168 -8.42 14.64 -13.86
CA HIS A 168 -9.26 13.67 -14.55
C HIS A 168 -10.28 14.35 -15.48
N LEU A 169 -10.90 15.45 -15.02
CA LEU A 169 -11.84 16.25 -15.82
C LEU A 169 -11.18 17.03 -16.96
N SER A 170 -9.91 17.42 -16.84
CA SER A 170 -9.18 18.11 -17.91
C SER A 170 -8.64 17.19 -19.00
N ASN A 171 -8.69 15.87 -18.78
CA ASN A 171 -8.24 14.85 -19.73
C ASN A 171 -9.40 14.17 -20.47
N LEU A 172 -10.64 14.64 -20.23
CA LEU A 172 -11.88 14.28 -20.93
C LEU A 172 -12.23 15.40 -21.92
#